data_AF-A0A7S3I8D6-F1
#
_entry.id   AF-A0A7S3I8D6-F1
#
_cell.length_a   1.000
_cell.length_b   1.000
_cell.length_c   1.000
_cell.angle_alpha   90.00
_cell.angle_beta   90.00
_cell.angle_gamma   90.00
#
_symmetry.space_group_name_H-M   'P 1'
#
loop_
_entity.id
_entity.type
_entity.pdbx_description
1 polymer ?
#
loop_
_entity_poly.entity_id
_entity_poly.type
_entity_poly.pdbx_seq_one_letter_code
_entity_poly.pdbx_strand_id
1 'polypeptide(L)'
;MFMMGKMFKYTCWFVGSLFLYHYYVVTNKDKPEAAPGVNEQMLIAAYNTRDFYYFLRDLLTKPPVDSLLMERPPTPPGYQSMKTLVLNVSGTLTHSEYKLGVGFEILKRPGLSVFLSQMAQNYEMVLFGDQ
;
A
#
# COMPACT_ATOMS: atom_id res chain seq x y z
N MET A 1 -22.63 42.34 -21.62
CA MET A 1 -22.49 41.02 -20.94
C MET A 1 -21.88 39.92 -21.82
N PHE A 2 -22.16 39.87 -23.14
CA PHE A 2 -21.74 38.76 -24.02
C PHE A 2 -20.22 38.63 -24.28
N MET A 3 -19.47 39.73 -24.34
CA MET A 3 -18.02 39.73 -24.57
C MET A 3 -17.22 39.22 -23.36
N MET A 4 -17.69 39.49 -22.15
CA MET A 4 -16.99 39.13 -20.91
C MET A 4 -16.97 37.61 -20.69
N GLY A 5 -18.06 36.91 -21.02
CA GLY A 5 -18.10 35.44 -20.97
C GLY A 5 -17.17 34.76 -21.97
N LYS A 6 -17.02 35.33 -23.19
CA LYS A 6 -16.07 34.82 -24.19
C LYS A 6 -14.62 35.00 -23.74
N MET A 7 -14.28 36.18 -23.21
CA MET A 7 -12.95 36.39 -22.63
C MET A 7 -12.63 35.40 -21.52
N PHE A 8 -13.54 35.22 -20.56
CA PHE A 8 -13.34 34.28 -19.46
C PHE A 8 -13.08 32.85 -19.98
N LYS A 9 -13.88 32.39 -20.95
CA LYS A 9 -13.67 31.10 -21.61
C LYS A 9 -12.25 31.00 -22.18
N TYR A 10 -11.83 31.94 -23.04
CA TYR A 10 -10.52 31.87 -23.68
C TYR A 10 -9.37 31.93 -22.67
N THR A 11 -9.50 32.74 -21.61
CA THR A 11 -8.53 32.78 -20.51
C THR A 11 -8.43 31.43 -19.80
N CYS A 12 -9.56 30.77 -19.50
CA CYS A 12 -9.54 29.43 -18.90
C CYS A 12 -8.87 28.39 -19.81
N TRP A 13 -9.14 28.40 -21.11
CA TRP A 13 -8.49 27.50 -22.07
C TRP A 13 -6.98 27.75 -22.15
N PHE A 14 -6.57 29.01 -22.18
CA PHE A 14 -5.15 29.39 -22.22
C PHE A 14 -4.40 28.95 -20.96
N VAL A 15 -4.95 29.27 -19.78
CA VAL A 15 -4.36 28.87 -18.49
C VAL A 15 -4.35 27.34 -18.35
N GLY A 16 -5.42 26.66 -18.75
CA GLY A 16 -5.50 25.20 -18.75
C GLY A 16 -4.46 24.55 -19.66
N SER A 17 -4.25 25.09 -20.87
CA SER A 17 -3.22 24.60 -21.79
C SER A 17 -1.81 24.79 -21.24
N LEU A 18 -1.54 25.95 -20.62
CA LEU A 18 -0.26 26.20 -19.96
C LEU A 18 -0.04 25.22 -18.81
N PHE A 19 -1.04 25.00 -17.96
CA PHE A 19 -0.97 24.03 -16.87
C PHE A 19 -0.68 22.61 -17.38
N LEU A 20 -1.36 22.17 -18.44
CA LEU A 20 -1.14 20.86 -19.05
C LEU A 20 0.28 20.68 -19.59
N TYR A 21 0.88 21.73 -20.16
CA TYR A 21 2.30 21.69 -20.57
C TYR A 21 3.23 21.47 -19.36
N HIS A 22 3.00 22.15 -18.24
CA HIS A 22 3.80 21.97 -17.03
C HIS A 22 3.61 20.57 -16.43
N TYR A 23 2.38 20.05 -16.43
CA TYR A 23 2.10 18.69 -16.00
C TYR A 23 2.81 17.64 -16.88
N TYR A 24 2.82 17.84 -18.21
CA TYR A 24 3.56 17.00 -19.14
C TYR A 24 5.08 17.03 -18.90
N VAL A 25 5.64 18.21 -18.61
CA VAL A 25 7.06 18.38 -18.31
C VAL A 25 7.44 17.65 -17.01
N VAL A 26 6.62 17.76 -15.96
CA VAL A 26 6.85 17.10 -14.65
C VAL A 26 6.77 15.57 -14.75
N THR A 27 5.98 15.03 -15.68
CA THR A 27 5.78 13.58 -15.82
C THR A 27 6.79 12.90 -16.73
N ASN A 28 7.33 13.60 -17.75
CA ASN A 28 8.15 12.98 -18.80
C ASN A 28 9.62 13.44 -18.83
N LYS A 29 10.01 14.52 -18.14
CA LYS A 29 11.40 15.03 -18.17
C LYS A 29 12.10 14.84 -16.82
N ASP A 30 13.37 14.45 -16.88
CA ASP A 30 14.22 14.26 -15.68
C ASP A 30 14.48 15.57 -14.92
N LYS A 31 14.53 16.70 -15.63
CA LYS A 31 14.76 18.04 -15.07
C LYS A 31 13.67 19.01 -15.52
N PRO A 32 12.52 19.03 -14.86
CA PRO A 32 11.37 19.84 -15.27
C PRO A 32 11.62 21.35 -15.08
N GLU A 33 12.49 21.76 -14.16
CA GLU A 33 12.82 23.16 -13.88
C GLU A 33 13.66 23.84 -14.99
N ALA A 34 14.44 23.05 -15.73
CA ALA A 34 15.29 23.56 -16.82
C ALA A 34 14.56 23.60 -18.16
N ALA A 35 13.27 23.23 -18.21
CA ALA A 35 12.51 23.24 -19.46
C ALA A 35 12.20 24.68 -19.90
N PRO A 36 12.15 24.94 -21.22
CA PRO A 36 11.85 26.27 -21.73
C PRO A 36 10.41 26.67 -21.40
N GLY A 37 10.22 27.94 -21.01
CA GLY A 37 8.89 28.51 -20.74
C GLY A 37 8.24 28.05 -19.43
N VAL A 38 9.03 27.51 -18.50
CA VAL A 38 8.54 27.07 -17.19
C VAL A 38 8.25 28.29 -16.31
N ASN A 39 7.02 28.32 -15.81
CA ASN A 39 6.59 29.24 -14.78
C ASN A 39 6.58 28.49 -13.43
N GLU A 40 7.24 29.06 -12.42
CA GLU A 40 7.38 28.45 -11.10
C GLU A 40 6.03 28.12 -10.44
N GLN A 41 5.04 29.02 -10.55
CA GLN A 41 3.72 28.81 -9.95
C GLN A 41 2.98 27.64 -10.59
N MET A 42 3.04 27.54 -11.92
CA MET A 42 2.41 26.44 -12.66
C MET A 42 3.15 25.13 -12.44
N LEU A 43 4.46 25.17 -12.24
CA LEU A 43 5.27 24.01 -11.92
C LEU A 43 4.92 23.46 -10.52
N ILE A 44 4.83 24.32 -9.50
CA ILE A 44 4.40 23.94 -8.16
C ILE A 44 2.99 23.34 -8.20
N ALA A 45 2.06 23.97 -8.92
CA ALA A 45 0.71 23.45 -9.08
C ALA A 45 0.69 22.07 -9.75
N ALA A 46 1.55 21.84 -10.75
CA ALA A 46 1.69 20.54 -11.41
C ALA A 46 2.25 19.46 -10.46
N TYR A 47 3.26 19.80 -9.65
CA TYR A 47 3.78 18.89 -8.61
C TYR A 47 2.70 18.53 -7.59
N ASN A 48 2.01 19.52 -7.03
CA ASN A 48 0.94 19.29 -6.08
C ASN A 48 -0.17 18.41 -6.65
N THR A 49 -0.52 18.62 -7.93
CA THR A 49 -1.55 17.80 -8.61
C THR A 49 -1.09 16.36 -8.79
N ARG A 50 0.16 16.14 -9.19
CA ARG A 50 0.75 14.81 -9.32
C ARG A 50 0.83 14.09 -7.96
N ASP A 51 1.32 14.78 -6.95
CA ASP A 51 1.51 14.20 -5.62
C ASP A 51 0.15 13.90 -4.97
N PHE A 52 -0.84 14.77 -5.17
CA PHE A 52 -2.22 14.51 -4.76
C PHE A 52 -2.84 13.32 -5.49
N TYR A 53 -2.56 13.14 -6.79
CA TYR A 53 -2.98 11.95 -7.53
C TYR A 53 -2.39 10.67 -6.96
N TYR A 54 -1.08 10.63 -6.68
CA TYR A 54 -0.45 9.45 -6.08
C TYR A 54 -0.94 9.21 -4.66
N PHE A 55 -1.14 10.27 -3.88
CA PHE A 55 -1.75 10.18 -2.55
C PHE A 55 -3.14 9.55 -2.61
N LEU A 56 -4.04 10.03 -3.48
CA LEU A 56 -5.38 9.46 -3.62
C LEU A 56 -5.35 8.03 -4.13
N ARG A 57 -4.49 7.74 -5.12
CA ARG A 57 -4.29 6.38 -5.62
C ARG A 57 -3.90 5.46 -4.47
N ASP A 58 -2.87 5.83 -3.71
CA ASP A 58 -2.35 5.00 -2.63
C ASP A 58 -3.38 4.85 -1.51
N LEU A 59 -4.07 5.91 -1.12
CA LEU A 59 -5.14 5.88 -0.12
C LEU A 59 -6.30 4.95 -0.51
N LEU A 60 -6.66 4.91 -1.80
CA LEU A 60 -7.80 4.12 -2.30
C LEU A 60 -7.43 2.69 -2.71
N THR A 61 -6.16 2.42 -3.01
CA THR A 61 -5.72 1.12 -3.57
C THR A 61 -4.82 0.32 -2.64
N LYS A 62 -4.10 0.97 -1.73
CA LYS A 62 -3.18 0.29 -0.81
C LYS A 62 -3.77 0.26 0.60
N PRO A 63 -3.46 -0.79 1.39
CA PRO A 63 -3.78 -0.78 2.81
C PRO A 63 -3.00 0.35 3.51
N PRO A 64 -3.53 0.87 4.63
CA PRO A 64 -2.89 1.98 5.36
C PRO A 64 -1.62 1.58 6.13
N VAL A 65 -1.25 0.30 6.11
CA VAL A 65 -0.10 -0.24 6.84
C VAL A 65 0.79 -1.01 5.88
N ASP A 66 2.08 -0.65 5.84
CA ASP A 66 3.09 -1.29 4.99
C ASP A 66 3.57 -2.64 5.54
N SER A 67 3.54 -2.81 6.87
CA SER A 67 3.97 -4.03 7.56
C SER A 67 2.79 -4.85 8.07
N LEU A 68 2.82 -6.16 7.86
CA LEU A 68 1.82 -7.08 8.40
C LEU A 68 1.91 -7.26 9.92
N LEU A 69 3.11 -7.05 10.48
CA LEU A 69 3.39 -7.18 11.90
C LEU A 69 3.76 -5.82 12.49
N MET A 70 3.35 -5.60 13.73
CA MET A 70 3.75 -4.42 14.48
C MET A 70 5.27 -4.46 14.73
N GLU A 71 5.88 -3.28 14.80
CA GLU A 71 7.30 -3.19 15.14
C GLU A 71 7.53 -3.72 16.56
N ARG A 72 8.55 -4.57 16.72
CA ARG A 72 8.85 -5.20 17.99
C ARG A 72 9.44 -4.16 18.95
N PRO A 73 9.08 -4.18 20.25
CA PRO A 73 9.75 -3.35 21.23
C PRO A 73 11.28 -3.61 21.24
N PRO A 74 12.10 -2.58 21.47
CA PRO A 74 13.56 -2.73 21.45
C PRO A 74 13.99 -3.72 22.53
N THR A 75 14.84 -4.68 22.13
CA THR A 75 15.39 -5.65 23.08
C THR A 75 16.41 -4.99 24.01
N PRO A 76 16.44 -5.32 25.31
CA PRO A 76 17.47 -4.83 26.21
C PRO A 76 18.87 -5.23 25.72
N PRO A 77 19.89 -4.38 25.92
CA PRO A 77 21.25 -4.68 25.47
C PRO A 77 21.75 -5.99 26.10
N GLY A 78 22.18 -6.92 25.24
CA GLY A 78 22.71 -8.23 25.64
C GLY A 78 21.73 -9.41 25.49
N TYR A 79 20.44 -9.16 25.19
CA TYR A 79 19.47 -10.23 24.91
C TYR A 79 19.27 -10.43 23.41
N GLN A 80 19.15 -11.68 22.98
CA GLN A 80 18.72 -11.98 21.60
C GLN A 80 17.20 -11.85 21.50
N SER A 81 16.74 -11.26 20.40
CA SER A 81 15.32 -11.18 20.09
C SER A 81 14.74 -12.57 19.83
N MET A 82 13.55 -12.86 20.34
CA MET A 82 12.85 -14.13 20.04
C MET A 82 12.71 -14.31 18.52
N LYS A 83 12.93 -15.53 18.03
CA LYS A 83 12.75 -15.82 16.60
C LYS A 83 11.26 -15.92 16.27
N THR A 84 10.87 -15.47 15.09
CA THR A 84 9.49 -15.56 14.62
C THR A 84 9.32 -16.82 13.79
N LEU A 85 8.37 -17.67 14.18
CA LEU A 85 8.00 -18.89 13.46
C LEU A 85 6.70 -18.63 12.70
N VAL A 86 6.81 -18.55 11.37
CA VAL A 86 5.66 -18.39 10.46
C VAL A 86 5.21 -19.77 10.00
N LEU A 87 3.94 -20.11 10.28
CA LEU A 87 3.35 -21.40 9.92
C LEU A 87 2.13 -21.22 9.03
N ASN A 88 2.05 -22.05 7.98
CA ASN A 88 0.83 -22.16 7.20
C ASN A 88 -0.23 -22.94 7.99
N VAL A 89 -1.49 -22.51 7.91
CA VAL A 89 -2.62 -23.22 8.54
C VAL A 89 -2.99 -24.44 7.69
N SER A 90 -3.21 -24.22 6.39
CA SER A 90 -3.68 -25.23 5.45
C SER A 90 -2.57 -26.21 5.09
N GLY A 91 -2.85 -27.51 5.17
CA GLY A 91 -1.91 -28.58 4.80
C GLY A 91 -0.78 -28.83 5.82
N THR A 92 -0.50 -27.90 6.74
CA THR A 92 0.52 -28.08 7.79
C THR A 92 -0.11 -28.38 9.15
N LEU A 93 -1.07 -27.56 9.61
CA LEU A 93 -1.72 -27.69 10.92
C LEU A 93 -3.09 -28.34 10.83
N THR A 94 -3.85 -28.00 9.78
CA THR A 94 -5.17 -28.54 9.51
C THR A 94 -5.27 -29.11 8.10
N HIS A 95 -6.14 -30.09 7.94
CA HIS A 95 -6.54 -30.63 6.65
C HIS A 95 -8.05 -30.44 6.50
N SER A 96 -8.48 -29.71 5.48
CA SER A 96 -9.90 -29.53 5.17
C SER A 96 -10.30 -30.46 4.03
N GLU A 97 -11.33 -31.26 4.26
CA GLU A 97 -11.93 -32.12 3.23
C GLU A 97 -13.40 -31.73 3.05
N TYR A 98 -13.87 -31.64 1.81
CA TYR A 98 -15.28 -31.39 1.52
C TYR A 98 -16.01 -32.71 1.31
N LYS A 99 -17.01 -32.99 2.14
CA LYS A 99 -17.88 -34.16 2.01
C LYS A 99 -19.28 -33.75 1.55
N LEU A 100 -19.69 -34.31 0.40
CA LEU A 100 -21.03 -34.13 -0.15
C LEU A 100 -22.10 -34.52 0.88
N GLY A 101 -22.97 -33.58 1.24
CA GLY A 101 -24.06 -33.75 2.20
C GLY A 101 -23.75 -33.28 3.63
N VAL A 102 -22.48 -33.14 4.03
CA VAL A 102 -22.07 -32.69 5.38
C VAL A 102 -21.38 -31.32 5.34
N GLY A 103 -20.64 -31.02 4.27
CA GLY A 103 -19.90 -29.77 4.09
C GLY A 103 -18.39 -29.93 4.32
N PHE A 104 -17.74 -28.87 4.80
CA PHE A 104 -16.30 -28.87 5.08
C PHE A 104 -16.01 -29.48 6.45
N GLU A 105 -15.23 -30.55 6.47
CA GLU A 105 -14.67 -31.11 7.69
C GLU A 105 -13.21 -30.65 7.85
N ILE A 106 -12.89 -30.07 9.00
CA ILE A 106 -11.53 -29.62 9.34
C ILE A 106 -10.93 -30.60 10.33
N LEU A 107 -9.92 -31.34 9.88
CA LEU A 107 -9.17 -32.29 10.68
C LEU A 107 -7.94 -31.59 11.27
N LYS A 108 -7.79 -31.63 12.60
CA LYS A 108 -6.60 -31.14 13.30
C LYS A 108 -5.49 -32.17 13.22
N ARG A 109 -4.26 -31.73 12.97
CA ARG A 109 -3.09 -32.63 13.02
C ARG A 109 -2.90 -33.20 14.44
N PRO A 110 -2.62 -34.50 14.60
CA PRO A 110 -2.33 -35.08 15.91
C PRO A 110 -1.17 -34.36 16.59
N GLY A 111 -1.33 -34.03 17.87
CA GLY A 111 -0.30 -33.32 18.66
C GLY A 111 -0.21 -31.81 18.43
N LEU A 112 -1.07 -31.22 17.59
CA LEU A 112 -1.06 -29.78 17.27
C LEU A 112 -1.09 -28.90 18.53
N SER A 113 -1.97 -29.19 19.48
CA SER A 113 -2.11 -28.39 20.71
C SER A 113 -0.84 -28.40 21.57
N VAL A 114 -0.18 -29.56 21.65
CA VAL A 114 1.06 -29.73 22.43
C VAL A 114 2.21 -29.00 21.73
N PHE A 115 2.32 -29.15 20.41
CA PHE A 115 3.31 -28.45 19.60
C PHE A 115 3.20 -26.93 19.75
N LEU A 116 1.99 -26.36 19.61
CA LEU A 116 1.77 -24.93 19.75
C LEU A 116 2.13 -24.44 21.16
N SER A 117 1.78 -25.20 22.20
CA SER A 117 2.11 -24.86 23.58
C SER A 117 3.63 -24.84 23.84
N GLN A 118 4.37 -25.80 23.29
CA GLN A 118 5.83 -25.88 23.46
C GLN A 118 6.56 -24.80 22.65
N MET A 119 6.13 -24.53 21.41
CA MET A 119 6.81 -23.56 20.54
C MET A 119 6.51 -22.12 20.95
N ALA A 120 5.32 -21.82 21.47
CA ALA A 120 4.95 -20.49 21.94
C ALA A 120 5.82 -19.97 23.10
N GLN A 121 6.55 -20.85 23.81
CA GLN A 121 7.48 -20.45 24.87
C GLN A 121 8.79 -19.87 24.33
N ASN A 122 9.21 -20.28 23.13
CA ASN A 122 10.53 -19.96 22.58
C ASN A 122 10.45 -19.08 21.32
N TYR A 123 9.31 -19.08 20.65
CA TYR A 123 9.09 -18.42 19.37
C TYR A 123 7.85 -17.55 19.39
N GLU A 124 7.92 -16.42 18.70
CA GLU A 124 6.72 -15.69 18.30
C GLU A 124 6.05 -16.43 17.16
N MET A 125 4.84 -16.93 17.42
CA MET A 125 4.09 -17.74 16.45
C MET A 125 3.21 -16.86 15.58
N VAL A 126 3.42 -16.91 14.26
CA VAL A 126 2.57 -16.21 13.29
C VAL A 126 1.89 -17.25 12.41
N LEU A 127 0.56 -17.31 12.49
CA LEU A 127 -0.24 -18.17 11.63
C LEU A 127 -0.60 -17.39 10.36
N PHE A 128 -0.07 -17.83 9.22
CA PHE A 128 -0.32 -17.22 7.93
C PHE A 128 -1.15 -18.18 7.08
N GLY A 129 -2.44 -17.88 6.90
CA GLY A 129 -3.33 -18.67 6.07
C GLY A 129 -3.25 -18.26 4.61
N ASP A 130 -3.32 -19.23 3.71
CA ASP A 130 -3.44 -18.99 2.25
C ASP A 130 -4.87 -18.61 1.81
N GLN A 131 -5.83 -18.53 2.75
CA GLN A 131 -7.23 -18.18 2.50
C GLN A 131 -7.59 -16.81 3.05
#